data_AF-A0A965BCJ2-F1
#
_entry.id   AF-A0A965BCJ2-F1
#
_cell.length_a   1.000
_cell.length_b   1.000
_cell.length_c   1.000
_cell.angle_alpha   90.00
_cell.angle_beta   90.00
_cell.angle_gamma   90.00
#
_symmetry.space_group_name_H-M   'P 1'
#
loop_
_entity.id
_entity.type
_entity.pdbx_description
1 polymer ?
#
loop_
_entity_poly.entity_id
_entity_poly.type
_entity_poly.pdbx_seq_one_letter_code
_entity_poly.pdbx_strand_id
1 'polypeptide(L)'
;MTTGVSPDTQATLLLTAPLTTTAKAPADALLKPAEFRKVQARVANSGHALGDFLGKDASPLVDAYDDLVPASRLRDLLGRGFRLAQALDQWSARSIWVIGVTDKAYPSRLRTHFGNDAPPLLYGCGNPDLLEAGGLAVVGSRDCDEETLVWTTEVGRRAARSRCQIVSGGARGVDITAMAGALDAGGTACGVLADTLYRDVLDATYRDHLQSGTLVLISPNDPRQRFFASLRMQRNKYV
;
A
#
# COMPACT_ATOMS: atom_id res chain seq x y z
N MET A 1 3.97 -12.84 17.68
CA MET A 1 2.56 -12.39 17.79
C MET A 1 2.01 -12.35 16.38
N THR A 2 0.99 -13.13 16.04
CA THR A 2 0.30 -13.00 14.75
C THR A 2 -0.37 -11.63 14.74
N THR A 3 0.30 -10.65 14.15
CA THR A 3 -0.28 -9.33 13.85
C THR A 3 -1.36 -9.54 12.80
N GLY A 4 -2.56 -9.87 13.26
CA GLY A 4 -3.72 -9.97 12.40
C GLY A 4 -4.07 -8.61 11.81
N VAL A 5 -4.56 -8.62 10.58
CA VAL A 5 -5.16 -7.44 9.94
C VAL A 5 -6.36 -6.99 10.78
N SER A 6 -6.47 -5.69 11.08
CA SER A 6 -7.54 -5.14 11.92
C SER A 6 -8.93 -5.38 11.30
N PRO A 7 -10.01 -5.44 12.10
CA PRO A 7 -11.37 -5.56 11.56
C PRO A 7 -11.73 -4.48 10.53
N ASP A 8 -11.28 -3.24 10.74
CA ASP A 8 -11.44 -2.14 9.79
C ASP A 8 -10.74 -2.40 8.46
N THR A 9 -9.50 -2.89 8.51
CA THR A 9 -8.73 -3.22 7.32
C THR A 9 -9.32 -4.44 6.61
N GLN A 10 -9.85 -5.43 7.35
CA GLN A 10 -10.60 -6.55 6.78
C GLN A 10 -11.87 -6.09 6.05
N ALA A 11 -12.67 -5.21 6.67
CA ALA A 11 -13.85 -4.63 6.04
C ALA A 11 -13.47 -3.82 4.80
N THR A 12 -12.41 -3.01 4.89
CA THR A 12 -11.88 -2.23 3.76
C THR A 12 -11.46 -3.14 2.59
N LEU A 13 -10.74 -4.22 2.86
CA LEU A 13 -10.36 -5.25 1.88
C LEU A 13 -11.61 -5.89 1.24
N LEU A 14 -12.59 -6.28 2.05
CA LEU A 14 -13.85 -6.84 1.58
C LEU A 14 -14.71 -5.87 0.78
N LEU A 15 -14.51 -4.55 0.91
CA LEU A 15 -15.26 -3.56 0.14
C LEU A 15 -14.53 -3.12 -1.14
N THR A 16 -13.20 -3.06 -1.10
CA THR A 16 -12.40 -2.38 -2.14
C THR A 16 -11.43 -3.27 -2.90
N ALA A 17 -11.00 -4.40 -2.30
CA ALA A 17 -10.00 -5.25 -2.92
C ALA A 17 -10.63 -6.36 -3.78
N PRO A 18 -9.99 -6.73 -4.91
CA PRO A 18 -10.45 -7.85 -5.74
C PRO A 18 -10.53 -9.17 -4.96
N LEU A 19 -9.59 -9.41 -4.04
CA LEU A 19 -9.47 -10.65 -3.24
C LEU A 19 -9.52 -11.91 -4.11
N THR A 20 -9.07 -11.82 -5.35
CA THR A 20 -9.13 -12.97 -6.25
C THR A 20 -7.98 -13.91 -5.96
N THR A 21 -8.05 -15.15 -6.43
CA THR A 21 -6.88 -16.04 -6.58
C THR A 21 -6.45 -16.12 -8.05
N THR A 22 -7.28 -15.58 -8.95
CA THR A 22 -7.12 -15.57 -10.41
C THR A 22 -7.35 -14.16 -10.97
N ALA A 23 -6.84 -13.86 -12.16
CA ALA A 23 -6.76 -12.49 -12.70
C ALA A 23 -8.09 -11.80 -13.08
N LYS A 24 -9.26 -12.39 -12.80
CA LYS A 24 -10.57 -11.85 -13.22
C LYS A 24 -11.57 -11.86 -12.06
N ALA A 25 -11.67 -10.72 -11.35
CA ALA A 25 -12.86 -10.40 -10.57
C ALA A 25 -13.96 -9.91 -11.52
N PRO A 26 -15.26 -10.10 -11.21
CA PRO A 26 -16.30 -9.30 -11.85
C PRO A 26 -16.02 -7.82 -11.56
N ALA A 27 -15.75 -7.05 -12.61
CA ALA A 27 -15.26 -5.67 -12.49
C ALA A 27 -16.29 -4.69 -11.87
N ASP A 28 -17.55 -5.10 -11.72
CA ASP A 28 -18.65 -4.24 -11.29
C ASP A 28 -19.06 -4.39 -9.82
N ALA A 29 -18.43 -5.30 -9.06
CA ALA A 29 -18.85 -5.56 -7.67
C ALA A 29 -18.18 -4.63 -6.63
N LEU A 30 -16.89 -4.30 -6.79
CA LEU A 30 -16.09 -3.58 -5.78
C LEU A 30 -16.52 -2.13 -5.63
N LEU A 31 -16.40 -1.56 -4.43
CA LEU A 31 -16.63 -0.12 -4.25
C LEU A 31 -15.57 0.68 -5.02
N LYS A 32 -16.04 1.60 -5.86
CA LYS A 32 -15.19 2.61 -6.50
C LYS A 32 -14.64 3.55 -5.43
N PRO A 33 -13.51 4.24 -5.70
CA PRO A 33 -12.94 5.19 -4.73
C PRO A 33 -13.96 6.22 -4.22
N ALA A 34 -14.82 6.75 -5.09
CA ALA A 34 -15.86 7.70 -4.70
C ALA A 34 -16.94 7.09 -3.80
N GLU A 35 -17.31 5.83 -4.01
CA GLU A 35 -18.30 5.11 -3.18
C GLU A 35 -17.70 4.84 -1.79
N PHE A 36 -16.47 4.30 -1.76
CA PHE A 36 -15.78 4.01 -0.51
C PHE A 36 -15.58 5.27 0.34
N ARG A 37 -15.20 6.40 -0.27
CA ARG A 37 -15.09 7.68 0.45
C ARG A 37 -16.38 8.11 1.13
N LYS A 38 -17.52 7.94 0.46
CA LYS A 38 -18.84 8.28 1.06
C LYS A 38 -19.15 7.37 2.24
N VAL A 39 -18.92 6.07 2.09
CA VAL A 39 -19.10 5.09 3.18
C VAL A 39 -18.19 5.44 4.36
N GLN A 40 -16.90 5.64 4.12
CA GLN A 40 -15.92 5.99 5.13
C GLN A 40 -16.26 7.30 5.86
N ALA A 41 -16.66 8.34 5.12
CA ALA A 41 -17.07 9.61 5.70
C ALA A 41 -18.32 9.48 6.57
N ARG A 42 -19.29 8.65 6.18
CA ARG A 42 -20.48 8.40 7.02
C ARG A 42 -20.12 7.59 8.27
N VAL A 43 -19.29 6.55 8.15
CA VAL A 43 -18.81 5.77 9.29
C VAL A 43 -18.15 6.68 10.33
N ALA A 44 -17.21 7.54 9.89
CA ALA A 44 -16.51 8.50 10.76
C ALA A 44 -17.45 9.47 11.51
N ASN A 45 -18.63 9.78 10.95
CA ASN A 45 -19.62 10.68 11.56
C ASN A 45 -20.73 9.96 12.35
N SER A 46 -20.72 8.62 12.39
CA SER A 46 -21.80 7.80 12.97
C SER A 46 -21.45 7.17 14.31
N GLY A 47 -20.21 7.32 14.79
CA GLY A 47 -19.71 6.62 15.98
C GLY A 47 -19.39 5.13 15.77
N HIS A 48 -19.60 4.62 14.54
CA HIS A 48 -19.22 3.27 14.13
C HIS A 48 -17.80 3.20 13.57
N ALA A 49 -17.25 2.00 13.55
CA ALA A 49 -16.03 1.65 12.83
C ALA A 49 -16.35 0.84 11.56
N LEU A 50 -15.41 0.77 10.61
CA LEU A 50 -15.61 -0.04 9.39
C LEU A 50 -15.75 -1.53 9.74
N GLY A 51 -15.03 -1.99 10.77
CA GLY A 51 -15.10 -3.34 11.28
C GLY A 51 -16.47 -3.75 11.82
N ASP A 52 -17.34 -2.79 12.20
CA ASP A 52 -18.68 -3.09 12.71
C ASP A 52 -19.56 -3.76 11.65
N PHE A 53 -19.27 -3.53 10.36
CA PHE A 53 -19.94 -4.23 9.25
C PHE A 53 -19.69 -5.74 9.22
N LEU A 54 -18.68 -6.23 9.94
CA LEU A 54 -18.36 -7.66 10.06
C LEU A 54 -19.06 -8.32 11.26
N GLY A 55 -19.80 -7.54 12.06
CA GLY A 55 -20.53 -8.03 13.22
C GLY A 55 -21.69 -8.97 12.88
N LYS A 56 -22.07 -9.84 13.82
CA LYS A 56 -23.16 -10.82 13.65
C LYS A 56 -24.52 -10.17 13.34
N ASP A 57 -24.76 -8.96 13.84
CA ASP A 57 -26.00 -8.20 13.67
C ASP A 57 -25.81 -6.94 12.82
N ALA A 58 -24.88 -6.98 11.85
CA ALA A 58 -24.57 -5.81 11.01
C ALA A 58 -25.69 -5.43 10.02
N SER A 59 -26.75 -6.24 9.86
CA SER A 59 -27.82 -5.99 8.87
C SER A 59 -28.45 -4.60 8.97
N PRO A 60 -28.92 -4.11 10.15
CA PRO A 60 -29.47 -2.77 10.26
C PRO A 60 -28.45 -1.67 9.95
N LEU A 61 -27.18 -1.91 10.32
CA LEU A 61 -26.08 -0.99 10.01
C LEU A 61 -25.82 -0.94 8.50
N VAL A 62 -25.83 -2.08 7.80
CA VAL A 62 -25.66 -2.13 6.34
C VAL A 62 -26.85 -1.48 5.62
N ASP A 63 -28.08 -1.69 6.09
CA ASP A 63 -29.29 -1.08 5.51
C ASP A 63 -29.29 0.45 5.65
N ALA A 64 -28.66 1.01 6.69
CA ALA A 64 -28.50 2.46 6.85
C ALA A 64 -27.57 3.13 5.82
N TYR A 65 -26.95 2.35 4.92
CA TYR A 65 -26.05 2.83 3.87
C TYR A 65 -26.60 2.59 2.45
N ASP A 66 -27.84 2.10 2.32
CA ASP A 66 -28.47 1.75 1.03
C ASP A 66 -28.53 2.93 0.03
N ASP A 67 -28.68 4.16 0.54
CA ASP A 67 -28.68 5.39 -0.25
C ASP A 67 -27.30 5.75 -0.83
N LEU A 68 -26.22 5.19 -0.27
CA LEU A 68 -24.86 5.38 -0.77
C LEU A 68 -24.44 4.25 -1.71
N VAL A 69 -24.71 3.02 -1.30
CA VAL A 69 -24.40 1.78 -2.01
C VAL A 69 -25.53 0.79 -1.70
N PRO A 70 -26.13 0.13 -2.70
CA PRO A 70 -27.19 -0.85 -2.45
C PRO A 70 -26.80 -1.85 -1.36
N ALA A 71 -27.65 -2.02 -0.35
CA ALA A 71 -27.37 -2.85 0.82
C ALA A 71 -27.13 -4.32 0.44
N SER A 72 -27.76 -4.81 -0.64
CA SER A 72 -27.48 -6.12 -1.23
C SER A 72 -26.02 -6.26 -1.68
N ARG A 73 -25.50 -5.26 -2.40
CA ARG A 73 -24.09 -5.23 -2.86
C ARG A 73 -23.11 -5.15 -1.70
N LEU A 74 -23.41 -4.38 -0.65
CA LEU A 74 -22.58 -4.34 0.57
C LEU A 74 -22.53 -5.72 1.24
N ARG A 75 -23.67 -6.39 1.41
CA ARG A 75 -23.72 -7.76 1.97
C ARG A 75 -22.92 -8.74 1.13
N ASP A 76 -23.07 -8.71 -0.20
CA ASP A 76 -22.32 -9.58 -1.11
C ASP A 76 -20.81 -9.37 -0.98
N LEU A 77 -20.36 -8.11 -0.87
CA LEU A 77 -18.95 -7.74 -0.70
C LEU A 77 -18.39 -8.21 0.65
N LEU A 78 -19.11 -7.97 1.74
CA LEU A 78 -18.74 -8.35 3.11
C LEU A 78 -18.78 -9.87 3.31
N GLY A 79 -19.64 -10.59 2.56
CA GLY A 79 -19.73 -12.04 2.57
C GLY A 79 -18.53 -12.77 1.96
N ARG A 80 -17.52 -12.06 1.42
CA ARG A 80 -16.34 -12.65 0.76
C ARG A 80 -15.24 -13.12 1.73
N GLY A 81 -15.59 -13.42 2.98
CA GLY A 81 -14.63 -13.76 4.06
C GLY A 81 -13.67 -14.91 3.73
N PHE A 82 -14.14 -15.97 3.07
CA PHE A 82 -13.26 -17.07 2.64
C PHE A 82 -12.18 -16.60 1.65
N ARG A 83 -12.54 -15.74 0.69
CA ARG A 83 -11.57 -15.17 -0.28
C ARG A 83 -10.58 -14.24 0.41
N LEU A 84 -11.04 -13.46 1.39
CA LEU A 84 -10.17 -12.64 2.21
C LEU A 84 -9.12 -13.49 2.93
N ALA A 85 -9.53 -14.57 3.61
CA ALA A 85 -8.61 -15.47 4.29
C ALA A 85 -7.54 -16.04 3.34
N GLN A 86 -7.95 -16.54 2.17
CA GLN A 86 -7.01 -17.04 1.15
C GLN A 86 -6.03 -15.96 0.66
N ALA A 87 -6.48 -14.73 0.47
CA ALA A 87 -5.63 -13.63 0.03
C ALA A 87 -4.59 -13.26 1.10
N LEU A 88 -5.02 -13.16 2.36
CA LEU A 88 -4.14 -12.86 3.50
C LEU A 88 -3.07 -13.94 3.68
N ASP A 89 -3.43 -15.23 3.56
CA ASP A 89 -2.46 -16.33 3.62
C ASP A 89 -1.44 -16.25 2.50
N GLN A 90 -1.86 -15.92 1.27
CA GLN A 90 -0.97 -15.79 0.12
C GLN A 90 0.01 -14.62 0.24
N TRP A 91 -0.45 -13.49 0.77
CA TRP A 91 0.38 -12.31 1.02
C TRP A 91 1.37 -12.59 2.16
N SER A 92 0.88 -13.15 3.26
CA SER A 92 1.70 -13.54 4.41
C SER A 92 2.80 -14.53 4.02
N ALA A 93 2.48 -15.55 3.21
CA ALA A 93 3.47 -16.51 2.69
C ALA A 93 4.58 -15.87 1.85
N ARG A 94 4.39 -14.64 1.37
CA ARG A 94 5.38 -13.84 0.64
C ARG A 94 5.96 -12.71 1.49
N SER A 95 5.73 -12.67 2.79
CA SER A 95 6.12 -11.54 3.65
C SER A 95 5.56 -10.19 3.18
N ILE A 96 4.38 -10.22 2.55
CA ILE A 96 3.63 -9.03 2.18
C ILE A 96 2.59 -8.78 3.27
N TRP A 97 2.65 -7.58 3.84
CA TRP A 97 1.67 -7.08 4.78
C TRP A 97 0.71 -6.11 4.08
N VAL A 98 -0.41 -5.82 4.75
CA VAL A 98 -1.39 -4.82 4.32
C VAL A 98 -1.79 -3.96 5.51
N ILE A 99 -1.88 -2.65 5.30
CA ILE A 99 -2.24 -1.64 6.30
C ILE A 99 -3.41 -0.82 5.75
N GLY A 100 -4.48 -0.69 6.52
CA GLY A 100 -5.63 0.16 6.18
C GLY A 100 -5.46 1.58 6.68
N VAL A 101 -6.15 2.53 6.05
CA VAL A 101 -6.05 3.97 6.37
C VAL A 101 -6.42 4.35 7.82
N THR A 102 -7.23 3.53 8.49
CA THR A 102 -7.59 3.70 9.91
C THR A 102 -6.60 3.04 10.87
N ASP A 103 -5.66 2.22 10.36
CA ASP A 103 -4.66 1.58 11.20
C ASP A 103 -3.65 2.63 11.73
N LYS A 104 -3.16 2.39 12.95
CA LYS A 104 -2.10 3.21 13.55
C LYS A 104 -0.81 3.19 12.74
N ALA A 105 -0.50 2.06 12.10
CA ALA A 105 0.69 1.88 11.27
C ALA A 105 0.57 2.60 9.90
N TYR A 106 -0.60 3.14 9.56
CA TYR A 106 -0.75 3.90 8.33
C TYR A 106 -0.03 5.25 8.43
N PRO A 107 0.77 5.66 7.41
CA PRO A 107 1.63 6.84 7.51
C PRO A 107 0.81 8.11 7.73
N SER A 108 1.08 8.81 8.83
CA SER A 108 0.32 10.02 9.20
C SER A 108 0.41 11.09 8.12
N ARG A 109 1.59 11.22 7.48
CA ARG A 109 1.86 12.17 6.38
C ARG A 109 0.92 11.96 5.19
N LEU A 110 0.67 10.71 4.81
CA LEU A 110 -0.26 10.40 3.72
C LEU A 110 -1.71 10.69 4.11
N ARG A 111 -2.09 10.31 5.34
CA ARG A 111 -3.43 10.59 5.87
C ARG A 111 -3.72 12.08 5.95
N THR A 112 -2.77 12.89 6.43
CA THR A 112 -2.91 14.34 6.51
C THR A 112 -2.91 15.00 5.14
N HIS A 113 -2.02 14.58 4.23
CA HIS A 113 -1.90 15.21 2.91
C HIS A 113 -3.13 14.94 2.02
N PHE A 114 -3.62 13.71 2.01
CA PHE A 114 -4.73 13.32 1.13
C PHE A 114 -6.11 13.38 1.80
N GLY A 115 -6.18 13.36 3.14
CA GLY A 115 -7.45 13.31 3.86
C GLY A 115 -8.31 12.13 3.37
N ASN A 116 -9.52 12.44 2.90
CA ASN A 116 -10.44 11.43 2.37
C ASN A 116 -9.99 10.81 1.03
N ASP A 117 -9.02 11.40 0.33
CA ASP A 117 -8.45 10.84 -0.90
C ASP A 117 -7.24 9.93 -0.65
N ALA A 118 -6.90 9.68 0.62
CA ALA A 118 -5.83 8.77 0.99
C ALA A 118 -6.15 7.35 0.48
N PRO A 119 -5.16 6.59 -0.02
CA PRO A 119 -5.39 5.23 -0.47
C PRO A 119 -5.90 4.40 0.71
N PRO A 120 -7.03 3.70 0.56
CA PRO A 120 -7.68 3.01 1.68
C PRO A 120 -6.83 1.86 2.23
N LEU A 121 -5.94 1.32 1.39
CA LEU A 121 -5.03 0.23 1.68
C LEU A 121 -3.65 0.57 1.15
N LEU A 122 -2.63 0.20 1.92
CA LEU A 122 -1.24 0.11 1.48
C LEU A 122 -0.80 -1.33 1.67
N TYR A 123 -0.31 -1.92 0.59
CA TYR A 123 0.38 -3.20 0.63
C TYR A 123 1.88 -2.93 0.70
N GLY A 124 2.64 -3.78 1.36
CA GLY A 124 4.09 -3.63 1.36
C GLY A 124 4.85 -4.83 1.89
N CYS A 125 6.16 -4.75 1.80
CA CYS A 125 7.11 -5.73 2.33
C CYS A 125 8.31 -4.99 2.92
N GLY A 126 9.05 -5.67 3.81
CA GLY A 126 10.10 -5.05 4.62
C GLY A 126 9.51 -4.34 5.84
N ASN A 127 10.22 -3.35 6.37
CA ASN A 127 9.92 -2.74 7.67
C ASN A 127 8.88 -1.60 7.57
N PRO A 128 7.62 -1.79 8.00
CA PRO A 128 6.59 -0.74 7.93
C PRO A 128 6.88 0.49 8.80
N ASP A 129 7.72 0.39 9.83
CA ASP A 129 8.06 1.53 10.69
C ASP A 129 8.80 2.64 9.93
N LEU A 130 9.45 2.28 8.81
CA LEU A 130 10.13 3.22 7.93
C LEU A 130 9.19 4.20 7.24
N LEU A 131 7.89 3.90 7.15
CA LEU A 131 6.93 4.73 6.42
C LEU A 131 6.63 6.06 7.13
N GLU A 132 6.72 6.08 8.46
CA GLU A 132 6.46 7.29 9.24
C GLU A 132 7.64 8.25 9.24
N ALA A 133 8.86 7.75 9.00
CA ALA A 133 10.09 8.54 9.00
C ALA A 133 10.06 9.65 7.93
N GLY A 134 9.41 9.41 6.79
CA GLY A 134 9.54 10.26 5.61
C GLY A 134 10.99 10.28 5.11
N GLY A 135 11.36 11.28 4.30
CA GLY A 135 12.74 11.39 3.83
C GLY A 135 12.92 12.33 2.65
N LEU A 136 14.08 12.21 2.01
CA LEU A 136 14.43 12.90 0.77
C LEU A 136 13.83 12.14 -0.41
N ALA A 137 12.87 12.76 -1.09
CA ALA A 137 12.35 12.25 -2.35
C ALA A 137 13.40 12.41 -3.45
N VAL A 138 13.80 11.31 -4.09
CA VAL A 138 14.69 11.31 -5.25
C VAL A 138 13.99 10.62 -6.41
N VAL A 139 13.77 11.36 -7.49
CA VAL A 139 13.08 10.89 -8.70
C VAL A 139 13.87 11.33 -9.93
N GLY A 140 13.85 10.53 -10.99
CA GLY A 140 14.51 10.93 -12.21
C GLY A 140 14.31 10.00 -13.40
N SER A 141 15.15 10.20 -14.42
CA SER A 141 15.05 9.45 -15.68
C SER A 141 15.34 7.96 -15.48
N ARG A 142 14.70 7.16 -16.34
CA ARG A 142 15.02 5.73 -16.49
C ARG A 142 16.20 5.48 -17.39
N ASP A 143 16.50 6.47 -18.22
CA ASP A 143 17.56 6.45 -19.20
C ASP A 143 18.41 7.69 -18.95
N CYS A 144 19.56 7.45 -18.34
CA CYS A 144 20.51 8.47 -17.89
C CYS A 144 21.90 7.90 -18.04
N ASP A 145 22.86 8.78 -18.30
CA ASP A 145 24.26 8.40 -18.44
C ASP A 145 24.89 7.94 -17.12
N GLU A 146 26.07 7.35 -17.23
CA GLU A 146 26.82 6.83 -16.10
C GLU A 146 27.19 7.93 -15.10
N GLU A 147 27.52 9.13 -15.58
CA GLU A 147 27.83 10.29 -14.72
C GLU A 147 26.65 10.64 -13.81
N THR A 148 25.43 10.69 -14.35
CA THR A 148 24.21 10.93 -13.58
C THR A 148 23.99 9.84 -12.53
N LEU A 149 24.26 8.57 -12.87
CA LEU A 149 24.11 7.45 -11.94
C LEU A 149 25.14 7.52 -10.81
N VAL A 150 26.39 7.88 -11.11
CA VAL A 150 27.44 8.10 -10.09
C VAL A 150 27.03 9.21 -9.14
N TRP A 151 26.56 10.35 -9.67
CA TRP A 151 26.07 11.46 -8.84
C TRP A 151 24.87 11.04 -7.98
N THR A 152 23.91 10.32 -8.56
CA THR A 152 22.72 9.82 -7.86
C THR A 152 23.08 8.86 -6.72
N THR A 153 24.09 8.01 -6.95
CA THR A 153 24.62 7.11 -5.91
C THR A 153 25.16 7.93 -4.74
N GLU A 154 25.94 8.98 -5.01
CA GLU A 154 26.49 9.85 -3.97
C GLU A 154 25.39 10.63 -3.22
N VAL A 155 24.30 11.04 -3.89
CA VAL A 155 23.12 11.61 -3.22
C VAL A 155 22.55 10.62 -2.19
N GLY A 156 22.36 9.36 -2.58
CA GLY A 156 21.91 8.30 -1.68
C GLY A 156 22.85 8.11 -0.47
N ARG A 157 24.16 8.03 -0.73
CA ARG A 157 25.18 7.89 0.33
C ARG A 157 25.18 9.07 1.30
N ARG A 158 25.01 10.30 0.80
CA ARG A 158 24.95 11.52 1.63
C ARG A 158 23.68 11.57 2.47
N ALA A 159 22.54 11.16 1.91
CA ALA A 159 21.30 11.04 2.67
C ALA A 159 21.49 10.06 3.84
N ALA A 160 22.05 8.87 3.58
CA ALA A 160 22.36 7.87 4.60
C ALA A 160 23.28 8.41 5.71
N ARG A 161 24.40 9.05 5.35
CA ARG A 161 25.34 9.68 6.31
C ARG A 161 24.67 10.75 7.17
N SER A 162 23.64 11.41 6.62
CA SER A 162 22.84 12.42 7.31
C SER A 162 21.65 11.83 8.09
N ARG A 163 21.52 10.49 8.14
CA ARG A 163 20.37 9.77 8.71
C ARG A 163 19.03 10.18 8.10
N CYS A 164 19.06 10.56 6.83
CA CYS A 164 17.89 10.89 6.03
C CYS A 164 17.55 9.69 5.14
N GLN A 165 16.35 9.15 5.29
CA GLN A 165 15.85 8.08 4.44
C GLN A 165 15.67 8.58 2.99
N ILE A 166 15.95 7.72 2.02
CA ILE A 166 15.56 7.97 0.62
C ILE A 166 14.13 7.48 0.40
N VAL A 167 13.29 8.34 -0.18
CA VAL A 167 11.96 7.95 -0.69
C VAL A 167 12.01 8.01 -2.21
N SER A 168 11.63 6.93 -2.90
CA SER A 168 11.72 6.89 -4.36
C SER A 168 10.69 5.96 -4.99
N GLY A 169 10.62 5.98 -6.32
CA GLY A 169 9.68 5.21 -7.12
C GLY A 169 10.17 3.82 -7.54
N GLY A 170 11.38 3.41 -7.17
CA GLY A 170 11.96 2.10 -7.53
C GLY A 170 12.02 1.80 -9.03
N ALA A 171 11.95 2.81 -9.91
CA ALA A 171 12.13 2.62 -11.34
C ALA A 171 13.62 2.42 -11.69
N ARG A 172 13.91 1.67 -12.76
CA ARG A 172 15.25 1.62 -13.37
C ARG A 172 15.79 3.04 -13.54
N GLY A 173 17.10 3.24 -13.36
CA GLY A 173 17.77 4.54 -13.50
C GLY A 173 17.93 5.23 -12.15
N VAL A 174 17.58 6.51 -12.08
CA VAL A 174 17.80 7.37 -10.90
C VAL A 174 17.18 6.79 -9.63
N ASP A 175 15.93 6.33 -9.68
CA ASP A 175 15.20 5.88 -8.49
C ASP A 175 15.92 4.72 -7.77
N ILE A 176 16.18 3.59 -8.47
CA ILE A 176 16.88 2.45 -7.86
C ILE A 176 18.31 2.80 -7.43
N THR A 177 18.97 3.70 -8.14
CA THR A 177 20.36 4.09 -7.86
C THR A 177 20.46 4.91 -6.59
N ALA A 178 19.50 5.81 -6.36
CA ALA A 178 19.42 6.58 -5.12
C ALA A 178 19.14 5.69 -3.91
N MET A 179 18.20 4.74 -4.04
CA MET A 179 17.90 3.77 -2.99
C MET A 179 19.11 2.88 -2.69
N ALA A 180 19.75 2.32 -3.72
CA ALA A 180 20.94 1.48 -3.56
C ALA A 180 22.09 2.25 -2.89
N GLY A 181 22.38 3.47 -3.33
CA GLY A 181 23.42 4.30 -2.71
C GLY A 181 23.18 4.58 -1.22
N ALA A 182 21.93 4.74 -0.80
CA ALA A 182 21.58 4.89 0.61
C ALA A 182 21.74 3.59 1.39
N LEU A 183 21.25 2.47 0.86
CA LEU A 183 21.31 1.16 1.49
C LEU A 183 22.75 0.65 1.64
N ASP A 184 23.58 0.82 0.62
CA ASP A 184 25.01 0.45 0.63
C ASP A 184 25.81 1.24 1.68
N ALA A 185 25.39 2.47 1.97
CA ALA A 185 25.99 3.31 3.02
C ALA A 185 25.43 3.05 4.43
N GLY A 186 24.61 2.01 4.59
CA GLY A 186 23.98 1.65 5.88
C GLY A 186 22.80 2.54 6.27
N GLY A 187 22.22 3.27 5.31
CA GLY A 187 21.00 4.05 5.49
C GLY A 187 19.73 3.22 5.26
N THR A 188 18.60 3.93 5.15
CA THR A 188 17.30 3.30 4.91
C THR A 188 16.64 3.86 3.65
N ALA A 189 15.77 3.07 3.01
CA ALA A 189 15.00 3.50 1.85
C ALA A 189 13.53 3.06 1.93
N CYS A 190 12.66 3.88 1.34
CA CYS A 190 11.25 3.61 1.11
C CYS A 190 10.96 3.68 -0.40
N GLY A 191 10.62 2.53 -0.99
CA GLY A 191 10.25 2.43 -2.39
C GLY A 191 8.74 2.38 -2.56
N VAL A 192 8.14 3.41 -3.13
CA VAL A 192 6.73 3.38 -3.54
C VAL A 192 6.67 2.80 -4.94
N LEU A 193 6.03 1.66 -5.18
CA LEU A 193 6.11 0.91 -6.44
C LEU A 193 4.82 1.00 -7.27
N ALA A 194 4.99 1.11 -8.59
CA ALA A 194 3.90 1.12 -9.57
C ALA A 194 3.64 -0.27 -10.19
N ASP A 195 4.49 -1.25 -9.90
CA ASP A 195 4.44 -2.62 -10.40
C ASP A 195 4.10 -3.60 -9.26
N THR A 196 4.07 -4.89 -9.59
CA THR A 196 3.70 -5.98 -8.70
C THR A 196 4.73 -6.24 -7.58
N LEU A 197 4.28 -6.03 -6.33
CA LEU A 197 5.06 -6.39 -5.13
C LEU A 197 5.45 -7.88 -5.08
N TYR A 198 4.68 -8.76 -5.73
CA TYR A 198 4.99 -10.20 -5.76
C TYR A 198 6.35 -10.52 -6.37
N ARG A 199 6.76 -9.75 -7.38
CA ARG A 199 8.08 -9.90 -7.99
C ARG A 199 9.14 -9.23 -7.14
N ASP A 200 8.87 -8.00 -6.71
CA ASP A 200 9.88 -7.15 -6.07
C ASP A 200 10.32 -7.69 -4.69
N VAL A 201 9.42 -8.39 -3.97
CA VAL A 201 9.75 -9.16 -2.75
C VAL A 201 10.83 -10.22 -2.98
N LEU A 202 10.86 -10.82 -4.17
CA LEU A 202 11.76 -11.93 -4.49
C LEU A 202 13.09 -11.45 -5.09
N ASP A 203 13.18 -10.17 -5.43
CA ASP A 203 14.38 -9.58 -6.02
C ASP A 203 15.56 -9.71 -5.06
N ALA A 204 16.62 -10.35 -5.55
CA ALA A 204 17.83 -10.60 -4.78
C ALA A 204 18.48 -9.28 -4.31
N THR A 205 18.30 -8.19 -5.07
CA THR A 205 18.82 -6.85 -4.75
C THR A 205 18.19 -6.28 -3.47
N TYR A 206 16.93 -6.64 -3.19
CA TYR A 206 16.19 -6.10 -2.04
C TYR A 206 16.16 -7.06 -0.85
N ARG A 207 16.33 -8.36 -1.07
CA ARG A 207 16.08 -9.42 -0.08
C ARG A 207 16.75 -9.14 1.27
N ASP A 208 18.05 -8.86 1.28
CA ASP A 208 18.81 -8.67 2.50
C ASP A 208 18.35 -7.41 3.25
N HIS A 209 18.03 -6.34 2.53
CA HIS A 209 17.54 -5.08 3.11
C HIS A 209 16.09 -5.16 3.63
N LEU A 210 15.24 -5.96 2.97
CA LEU A 210 13.90 -6.26 3.45
C LEU A 210 13.96 -7.07 4.74
N GLN A 211 14.89 -8.04 4.83
CA GLN A 211 15.08 -8.89 6.01
C GLN A 211 15.75 -8.15 7.17
N SER A 212 16.74 -7.30 6.90
CA SER A 212 17.44 -6.51 7.92
C SER A 212 16.64 -5.30 8.40
N GLY A 213 15.54 -4.98 7.72
CA GLY A 213 14.62 -3.89 8.09
C GLY A 213 15.09 -2.49 7.68
N THR A 214 16.07 -2.39 6.77
CA THR A 214 16.55 -1.10 6.21
C THR A 214 15.76 -0.65 4.98
N LEU A 215 14.93 -1.52 4.40
CA LEU A 215 14.10 -1.22 3.24
C LEU A 215 12.62 -1.50 3.53
N VAL A 216 11.76 -0.64 3.00
CA VAL A 216 10.33 -0.88 2.85
C VAL A 216 9.92 -0.62 1.41
N LEU A 217 9.13 -1.53 0.83
CA LEU A 217 8.53 -1.35 -0.48
C LEU A 217 7.02 -1.35 -0.32
N ILE A 218 6.32 -0.37 -0.89
CA ILE A 218 4.86 -0.25 -0.78
C ILE A 218 4.18 -0.08 -2.13
N SER A 219 2.92 -0.47 -2.22
CA SER A 219 2.03 -0.11 -3.31
C SER A 219 0.61 0.12 -2.80
N PRO A 220 -0.11 1.13 -3.32
CA PRO A 220 -1.54 1.32 -3.04
C PRO A 220 -2.43 0.35 -3.86
N ASN A 221 -1.84 -0.42 -4.78
CA ASN A 221 -2.54 -1.33 -5.67
C ASN A 221 -2.41 -2.77 -5.17
N ASP A 222 -3.33 -3.66 -5.60
CA ASP A 222 -3.25 -5.09 -5.28
C ASP A 222 -1.83 -5.63 -5.59
N PRO A 223 -1.23 -6.44 -4.69
CA PRO A 223 0.13 -6.94 -4.87
C PRO A 223 0.39 -7.69 -6.19
N ARG A 224 -0.65 -8.22 -6.84
CA ARG A 224 -0.60 -8.92 -8.14
C ARG A 224 -1.01 -8.05 -9.31
N GLN A 225 -1.33 -6.78 -9.08
CA GLN A 225 -1.73 -5.85 -10.13
C GLN A 225 -0.65 -5.81 -11.21
N ARG A 226 -1.03 -6.17 -12.43
CA ARG A 226 -0.11 -6.07 -13.57
C ARG A 226 0.20 -4.61 -13.84
N PHE A 227 1.44 -4.34 -14.20
CA PHE A 227 1.90 -3.02 -14.57
C PHE A 227 1.13 -2.41 -15.76
N PHE A 228 0.70 -1.16 -15.60
CA PHE A 228 0.21 -0.28 -16.68
C PHE A 228 0.86 1.10 -16.57
N ALA A 229 1.09 1.78 -17.70
CA ALA A 229 1.75 3.09 -17.73
C ALA A 229 1.04 4.13 -16.83
N SER A 230 -0.29 4.11 -16.81
CA SER A 230 -1.11 4.99 -15.96
C SER A 230 -0.83 4.82 -14.47
N LEU A 231 -0.47 3.62 -14.00
CA LEU A 231 -0.16 3.37 -12.59
C LEU A 231 1.10 4.11 -12.13
N ARG A 232 2.05 4.41 -13.04
CA ARG A 232 3.23 5.23 -12.70
C ARG A 232 2.83 6.63 -12.32
N MET A 233 2.00 7.26 -13.15
CA MET A 233 1.52 8.61 -12.91
C MET A 233 0.70 8.69 -11.63
N GLN A 234 -0.15 7.68 -11.39
CA GLN A 234 -0.95 7.59 -10.16
C GLN A 234 -0.10 7.34 -8.91
N ARG A 235 1.04 6.66 -9.03
CA ARG A 235 1.95 6.38 -7.93
C ARG A 235 2.72 7.63 -7.49
N ASN A 236 3.17 8.46 -8.44
CA ASN A 236 4.12 9.55 -8.15
C ASN A 236 3.65 10.53 -7.07
N LYS A 237 2.35 10.71 -6.87
CA LYS A 237 1.83 11.55 -5.78
C LYS A 237 2.14 11.03 -4.37
N TYR A 238 2.57 9.77 -4.23
CA TYR A 238 2.93 9.16 -2.96
C TYR A 238 4.46 9.17 -2.69
N VAL A 239 5.27 9.62 -3.66
CA VAL A 239 6.72 9.82 -3.51
C VAL A 239 6.96 11.28 -3.13
#